data_AF-A0A1D2RV90-F1
#
_entry.id   AF-A0A1D2RV90-F1
#
_cell.length_a   1.000
_cell.length_b   1.000
_cell.length_c   1.000
_cell.angle_alpha   90.00
_cell.angle_beta   90.00
_cell.angle_gamma   90.00
#
_symmetry.space_group_name_H-M   'P 1'
#
loop_
_entity.id
_entity.type
_entity.pdbx_description
1 polymer ?
#
loop_
_entity_poly.entity_id
_entity_poly.type
_entity_poly.pdbx_seq_one_letter_code
_entity_poly.pdbx_strand_id
1 'polypeptide(L)'
;MKALARALWAEKLKLRGTLALWMCLVAPAVVVAVYVLQIGFGKFPPGRVAPPPAEVWSVFMQSTLVLWAFLMLPLLVTLQAALLAGLEHQGQHWKHLLALAPPRHVHYLAKLLALLAMLALSQMAMFALLPLGGWALMALKPGFGLAGAPPMAALATKLAAIFGACVLLAALHTWIAIRWRSFAVAVGVGMAATVMGFLIGQSARFGPWYPWSLPMQTLASDPDMPARVVAWSLAGAAVATVAGLAWFRRSEPA
;
A
#
# COMPACT_ATOMS: atom_id res chain seq x y z
N MET A 1 -19.87 5.01 18.85
CA MET A 1 -19.22 3.69 18.66
C MET A 1 -20.09 2.68 17.91
N LYS A 2 -21.35 2.39 18.32
CA LYS A 2 -22.23 1.42 17.64
C LYS A 2 -22.52 1.68 16.15
N ALA A 3 -22.50 2.93 15.69
CA ALA A 3 -22.71 3.27 14.26
C ALA A 3 -21.48 2.94 13.39
N LEU A 4 -20.27 3.23 13.86
CA LEU A 4 -19.03 2.93 13.15
C LEU A 4 -18.80 1.42 13.02
N ALA A 5 -19.03 0.66 14.08
CA ALA A 5 -18.90 -0.80 14.03
C ALA A 5 -19.86 -1.44 13.01
N ARG A 6 -21.11 -0.95 12.93
CA ARG A 6 -22.08 -1.39 11.92
C ARG A 6 -21.65 -1.02 10.50
N ALA A 7 -21.13 0.20 10.31
CA ALA A 7 -20.61 0.64 9.01
C ALA A 7 -19.43 -0.21 8.55
N LEU A 8 -18.47 -0.51 9.45
CA LEU A 8 -17.33 -1.39 9.15
C LEU A 8 -17.77 -2.82 8.80
N TRP A 9 -18.79 -3.34 9.50
CA TRP A 9 -19.33 -4.66 9.19
C TRP A 9 -19.99 -4.69 7.81
N ALA A 10 -20.71 -3.63 7.44
CA ALA A 10 -21.27 -3.48 6.11
C ALA A 10 -20.17 -3.40 5.03
N GLU A 11 -19.10 -2.62 5.25
CA GLU A 11 -17.95 -2.57 4.33
C GLU A 11 -17.28 -3.94 4.17
N LYS A 12 -17.08 -4.67 5.28
CA LYS A 12 -16.54 -6.04 5.23
C LYS A 12 -17.41 -6.95 4.36
N LEU A 13 -18.73 -6.87 4.49
CA LEU A 13 -19.65 -7.68 3.69
C LEU A 13 -19.60 -7.31 2.21
N LYS A 14 -19.56 -6.00 1.89
CA LYS A 14 -19.43 -5.50 0.51
C LYS A 14 -18.14 -5.95 -0.16
N LEU A 15 -17.04 -6.08 0.60
CA LEU A 15 -15.74 -6.49 0.07
C LEU A 15 -15.64 -7.99 -0.24
N ARG A 16 -16.50 -8.85 0.35
CA ARG A 16 -16.44 -10.30 0.11
C ARG A 16 -16.75 -10.59 -1.36
N GLY A 17 -15.84 -11.31 -2.02
CA GLY A 17 -15.99 -11.68 -3.43
C GLY A 17 -15.66 -10.56 -4.44
N THR A 18 -15.17 -9.41 -3.97
CA THR A 18 -14.77 -8.32 -4.87
C THR A 18 -13.34 -8.50 -5.39
N LEU A 19 -13.08 -7.96 -6.59
CA LEU A 19 -11.73 -7.87 -7.14
C LEU A 19 -10.78 -7.12 -6.19
N ALA A 20 -11.30 -6.12 -5.46
CA ALA A 20 -10.52 -5.30 -4.53
C ALA A 20 -9.85 -6.16 -3.43
N LEU A 21 -10.57 -7.17 -2.91
CA LEU A 21 -10.01 -8.09 -1.91
C LEU A 21 -8.98 -9.05 -2.52
N TRP A 22 -9.22 -9.54 -3.75
CA TRP A 22 -8.24 -10.36 -4.47
C TRP A 22 -6.93 -9.60 -4.75
N MET A 23 -7.02 -8.30 -5.05
CA MET A 23 -5.84 -7.46 -5.27
C MET A 23 -4.91 -7.39 -4.06
N CYS A 24 -5.42 -7.57 -2.82
CA CYS A 24 -4.58 -7.63 -1.63
C CYS A 24 -3.56 -8.78 -1.66
N LEU A 25 -3.88 -9.88 -2.37
CA LEU A 25 -2.98 -11.02 -2.53
C LEU A 25 -2.24 -10.97 -3.86
N VAL A 26 -2.94 -10.59 -4.94
CA VAL A 26 -2.37 -10.57 -6.29
C VAL A 26 -1.22 -9.56 -6.38
N ALA A 27 -1.38 -8.34 -5.86
CA ALA A 27 -0.35 -7.31 -5.95
C ALA A 27 1.00 -7.72 -5.30
N PRO A 28 1.05 -8.18 -4.03
CA PRO A 28 2.30 -8.65 -3.44
C PRO A 28 2.83 -9.92 -4.13
N ALA A 29 1.96 -10.83 -4.57
CA ALA A 29 2.36 -12.03 -5.30
C ALA A 29 3.05 -11.68 -6.64
N VAL A 30 2.52 -10.72 -7.39
CA VAL A 30 3.13 -10.25 -8.65
C VAL A 30 4.51 -9.66 -8.39
N VAL A 31 4.70 -8.84 -7.35
CA VAL A 31 6.02 -8.27 -7.02
C VAL A 31 7.04 -9.36 -6.71
N VAL A 32 6.67 -10.30 -5.84
CA VAL A 32 7.57 -11.40 -5.47
C VAL A 32 7.87 -12.27 -6.69
N ALA A 33 6.86 -12.61 -7.49
CA ALA A 33 7.03 -13.42 -8.70
C ALA A 33 7.95 -12.73 -9.71
N VAL A 34 7.73 -11.45 -10.02
CA VAL A 34 8.58 -10.68 -10.95
C VAL A 34 10.04 -10.68 -10.48
N TYR A 35 10.28 -10.45 -9.19
CA TYR A 35 11.64 -10.39 -8.67
C TYR A 35 12.32 -11.78 -8.64
N VAL A 36 11.58 -12.84 -8.29
CA VAL A 36 12.07 -14.22 -8.39
C VAL A 36 12.39 -14.61 -9.83
N LEU A 37 11.52 -14.28 -10.79
CA LEU A 37 11.76 -14.55 -12.21
C LEU A 37 12.96 -13.76 -12.73
N GLN A 38 13.09 -12.48 -12.36
CA GLN A 38 14.24 -11.64 -12.74
C GLN A 38 15.57 -12.27 -12.32
N ILE A 39 15.68 -12.76 -11.08
CA ILE A 39 16.92 -13.39 -10.59
C ILE A 39 17.08 -14.82 -11.15
N GLY A 40 15.99 -15.56 -11.26
CA GLY A 40 15.94 -16.92 -11.78
C GLY A 40 16.49 -16.98 -13.22
N PHE A 41 16.05 -16.08 -14.09
CA PHE A 41 16.51 -15.99 -15.49
C PHE A 41 17.79 -15.16 -15.69
N GLY A 42 18.20 -14.35 -14.71
CA GLY A 42 19.43 -13.57 -14.81
C GLY A 42 20.69 -14.44 -14.90
N LYS A 43 21.72 -14.01 -15.62
CA LYS A 43 23.03 -14.70 -15.62
C LYS A 43 23.90 -14.12 -14.51
N PHE A 44 24.60 -14.98 -13.77
CA PHE A 44 25.63 -14.53 -12.83
C PHE A 44 27.00 -14.54 -13.52
N PRO A 45 27.89 -13.58 -13.17
CA PRO A 45 29.28 -13.64 -13.61
C PRO A 45 29.91 -14.97 -13.20
N PRO A 46 30.69 -15.61 -14.08
CA PRO A 46 31.45 -16.81 -13.71
C PRO A 46 32.43 -16.46 -12.59
N GLY A 47 32.55 -17.34 -11.58
CA GLY A 47 33.43 -17.13 -10.43
C GLY A 47 32.86 -16.27 -9.30
N ARG A 48 31.58 -15.90 -9.34
CA ARG A 48 30.92 -15.21 -8.22
C ARG A 48 30.95 -16.08 -6.96
N VAL A 49 31.64 -15.60 -5.93
CA VAL A 49 31.49 -16.13 -4.57
C VAL A 49 30.22 -15.53 -3.98
N ALA A 50 29.30 -16.38 -3.52
CA ALA A 50 28.08 -15.91 -2.87
C ALA A 50 28.46 -15.23 -1.54
N PRO A 51 27.95 -14.00 -1.27
CA PRO A 51 28.06 -13.38 0.05
C PRO A 51 27.46 -14.27 1.14
N PRO A 52 27.70 -13.97 2.42
CA PRO A 52 27.03 -14.64 3.53
C PRO A 52 25.51 -14.67 3.31
N PRO A 53 24.82 -15.80 3.60
CA PRO A 53 23.40 -15.92 3.27
C PRO A 53 22.52 -14.83 3.89
N ALA A 54 22.87 -14.33 5.07
CA ALA A 54 22.18 -13.21 5.72
C ALA A 54 22.20 -11.92 4.89
N GLU A 55 23.31 -11.63 4.21
CA GLU A 55 23.42 -10.47 3.31
C GLU A 55 22.64 -10.69 2.02
N VAL A 56 22.65 -11.91 1.48
CA VAL A 56 21.84 -12.25 0.30
C VAL A 56 20.35 -12.08 0.59
N TRP A 57 19.90 -12.52 1.77
CA TRP A 57 18.53 -12.31 2.24
C TRP A 57 18.20 -10.83 2.40
N SER A 58 19.11 -10.04 2.98
CA SER A 58 18.87 -8.61 3.17
C SER A 58 18.75 -7.87 1.83
N VAL A 59 19.60 -8.18 0.85
CA VAL A 59 19.57 -7.61 -0.50
C VAL A 59 18.29 -8.03 -1.25
N PHE A 60 17.93 -9.31 -1.18
CA PHE A 60 16.71 -9.84 -1.81
C PHE A 60 15.46 -9.15 -1.22
N MET A 61 15.39 -9.07 0.11
CA MET A 61 14.30 -8.41 0.82
C MET A 61 14.25 -6.92 0.49
N GLN A 62 15.36 -6.20 0.60
CA GLN A 62 15.44 -4.76 0.34
C GLN A 62 14.98 -4.44 -1.09
N SER A 63 15.46 -5.19 -2.08
CA SER A 63 15.12 -4.94 -3.48
C SER A 63 13.64 -5.22 -3.78
N THR A 64 13.11 -6.33 -3.24
CA THR A 64 11.68 -6.67 -3.37
C THR A 64 10.81 -5.60 -2.73
N LEU A 65 11.17 -5.15 -1.52
CA LEU A 65 10.43 -4.12 -0.78
C LEU A 65 10.54 -2.74 -1.42
N VAL A 66 11.65 -2.40 -2.07
CA VAL A 66 11.76 -1.15 -2.84
C VAL A 66 10.75 -1.16 -3.99
N LEU A 67 10.70 -2.22 -4.80
CA LEU A 67 9.72 -2.33 -5.87
C LEU A 67 8.27 -2.26 -5.36
N TRP A 68 8.00 -2.93 -4.23
CA TRP A 68 6.71 -2.87 -3.55
C TRP A 68 6.35 -1.46 -3.10
N ALA A 69 7.19 -0.85 -2.27
CA ALA A 69 6.88 0.41 -1.60
C ALA A 69 6.89 1.60 -2.56
N PHE A 70 7.76 1.56 -3.57
CA PHE A 70 7.90 2.64 -4.53
C PHE A 70 6.82 2.63 -5.62
N LEU A 71 6.54 1.46 -6.21
CA LEU A 71 5.71 1.38 -7.40
C LEU A 71 4.35 0.74 -7.11
N MET A 72 4.36 -0.50 -6.63
CA MET A 72 3.13 -1.29 -6.57
C MET A 72 2.18 -0.85 -5.45
N LEU A 73 2.70 -0.47 -4.29
CA LEU A 73 1.89 -0.05 -3.15
C LEU A 73 1.13 1.25 -3.45
N PRO A 74 1.73 2.32 -3.99
CA PRO A 74 0.97 3.50 -4.37
C PRO A 74 -0.13 3.21 -5.39
N LEU A 75 0.15 2.40 -6.42
CA LEU A 75 -0.86 1.99 -7.40
C LEU A 75 -1.96 1.11 -6.80
N LEU A 76 -1.62 0.26 -5.83
CA LEU A 76 -2.60 -0.56 -5.12
C LEU A 76 -3.53 0.30 -4.28
N VAL A 77 -2.99 1.29 -3.55
CA VAL A 77 -3.78 2.24 -2.75
C VAL A 77 -4.77 2.98 -3.63
N THR A 78 -4.33 3.46 -4.79
CA THR A 78 -5.16 4.26 -5.71
C THR A 78 -6.28 3.40 -6.30
N LEU A 79 -5.96 2.19 -6.74
CA LEU A 79 -6.91 1.23 -7.26
C LEU A 79 -7.93 0.80 -6.21
N GLN A 80 -7.48 0.42 -5.01
CA GLN A 80 -8.37 -0.02 -3.93
C GLN A 80 -9.30 1.10 -3.47
N ALA A 81 -8.80 2.33 -3.34
CA ALA A 81 -9.64 3.48 -3.02
C ALA A 81 -10.71 3.73 -4.09
N ALA A 82 -10.33 3.67 -5.37
CA ALA A 82 -11.24 3.85 -6.49
C ALA A 82 -12.30 2.73 -6.57
N LEU A 83 -11.91 1.48 -6.34
CA LEU A 83 -12.84 0.33 -6.28
C LEU A 83 -13.81 0.47 -5.10
N LEU A 84 -13.30 0.83 -3.91
CA LEU A 84 -14.11 0.98 -2.69
C LEU A 84 -15.14 2.12 -2.79
N ALA A 85 -14.79 3.22 -3.46
CA ALA A 85 -15.74 4.28 -3.78
C ALA A 85 -16.69 3.88 -4.91
N GLY A 86 -16.19 3.17 -5.92
CA GLY A 86 -16.97 2.68 -7.06
C GLY A 86 -18.14 1.77 -6.67
N LEU A 87 -17.97 0.93 -5.63
CA LEU A 87 -19.05 0.09 -5.08
C LEU A 87 -20.28 0.89 -4.66
N GLU A 88 -20.13 2.17 -4.31
CA GLU A 88 -21.24 3.03 -3.91
C GLU A 88 -21.75 3.91 -5.05
N HIS A 89 -20.87 4.34 -5.96
CA HIS A 89 -21.25 5.15 -7.11
C HIS A 89 -21.99 4.36 -8.20
N GLN A 90 -21.64 3.09 -8.42
CA GLN A 90 -22.25 2.24 -9.46
C GLN A 90 -23.70 1.86 -9.14
N GLY A 91 -24.09 1.85 -7.87
CA GLY A 91 -25.40 1.35 -7.46
C GLY A 91 -26.50 2.40 -7.37
N GLN A 92 -26.27 3.69 -7.60
CA GLN A 92 -27.22 4.79 -7.24
C GLN A 92 -27.71 4.75 -5.77
N HIS A 93 -27.14 3.88 -4.93
CA HIS A 93 -27.53 3.64 -3.54
C HIS A 93 -27.20 4.82 -2.64
N TRP A 94 -26.43 5.81 -3.12
CA TRP A 94 -26.09 7.02 -2.38
C TRP A 94 -27.34 7.78 -1.90
N LYS A 95 -28.40 7.83 -2.73
CA LYS A 95 -29.67 8.50 -2.39
C LYS A 95 -30.49 7.70 -1.36
N HIS A 96 -30.46 6.36 -1.42
CA HIS A 96 -31.14 5.50 -0.43
C HIS A 96 -30.36 5.36 0.90
N LEU A 97 -29.02 5.35 0.87
CA LEU A 97 -28.16 5.31 2.06
C LEU A 97 -28.24 6.61 2.86
N LEU A 98 -28.30 7.77 2.19
CA LEU A 98 -28.48 9.07 2.86
C LEU A 98 -29.90 9.26 3.41
N ALA A 99 -30.90 8.53 2.89
CA ALA A 99 -32.28 8.62 3.34
C ALA A 99 -32.56 7.81 4.62
N LEU A 100 -31.68 6.89 5.02
CA LEU A 100 -31.96 5.96 6.14
C LEU A 100 -30.89 5.88 7.24
N ALA A 101 -29.71 6.51 7.13
CA ALA A 101 -28.57 6.02 7.90
C ALA A 101 -27.49 7.09 8.28
N PRO A 102 -26.47 6.72 9.08
CA PRO A 102 -25.77 7.51 10.13
C PRO A 102 -25.01 8.78 9.67
N PRO A 103 -24.51 9.61 10.61
CA PRO A 103 -23.88 10.88 10.27
C PRO A 103 -22.68 10.73 9.31
N ARG A 104 -22.61 11.63 8.32
CA ARG A 104 -21.67 11.64 7.17
C ARG A 104 -20.20 11.35 7.51
N HIS A 105 -19.73 11.71 8.70
CA HIS A 105 -18.35 11.44 9.14
C HIS A 105 -18.06 9.94 9.36
N VAL A 106 -19.08 9.15 9.71
CA VAL A 106 -18.95 7.70 9.92
C VAL A 106 -18.67 6.99 8.61
N HIS A 107 -19.26 7.45 7.49
CA HIS A 107 -19.04 6.87 6.17
C HIS A 107 -17.60 7.09 5.69
N TYR A 108 -17.09 8.32 5.79
CA TYR A 108 -15.69 8.62 5.42
C TYR A 108 -14.70 7.79 6.24
N LEU A 109 -14.86 7.76 7.57
CA LEU A 109 -13.98 7.01 8.46
C LEU A 109 -14.07 5.49 8.23
N ALA A 110 -15.27 4.95 7.97
CA ALA A 110 -15.42 3.54 7.65
C ALA A 110 -14.67 3.15 6.38
N LYS A 111 -14.69 4.00 5.34
CA LYS A 111 -13.93 3.77 4.09
C LYS A 111 -12.44 3.84 4.29
N LEU A 112 -11.96 4.85 5.00
CA LEU A 112 -10.54 4.97 5.32
C LEU A 112 -10.06 3.73 6.09
N LEU A 113 -10.79 3.31 7.11
CA LEU A 113 -10.44 2.13 7.90
C LEU A 113 -10.52 0.82 7.08
N ALA A 114 -11.51 0.69 6.18
CA ALA A 114 -11.61 -0.45 5.28
C ALA A 114 -10.40 -0.51 4.32
N LEU A 115 -10.01 0.63 3.74
CA LEU A 115 -8.81 0.73 2.91
C LEU A 115 -7.55 0.38 3.70
N LEU A 116 -7.39 0.93 4.90
CA LEU A 116 -6.24 0.60 5.78
C LEU A 116 -6.21 -0.90 6.13
N ALA A 117 -7.36 -1.53 6.38
CA ALA A 117 -7.43 -2.96 6.65
C ALA A 117 -7.02 -3.80 5.43
N MET A 118 -7.42 -3.39 4.22
CA MET A 118 -6.99 -4.04 2.97
C MET A 118 -5.47 -3.90 2.73
N LEU A 119 -4.91 -2.72 3.02
CA LEU A 119 -3.47 -2.49 2.94
C LEU A 119 -2.73 -3.33 3.98
N ALA A 120 -3.22 -3.42 5.22
CA ALA A 120 -2.64 -4.29 6.24
C ALA A 120 -2.64 -5.76 5.80
N LEU A 121 -3.74 -6.24 5.22
CA LEU A 121 -3.82 -7.58 4.65
C LEU A 121 -2.78 -7.79 3.53
N SER A 122 -2.56 -6.78 2.71
CA SER A 122 -1.54 -6.82 1.65
C SER A 122 -0.12 -6.90 2.21
N GLN A 123 0.16 -6.19 3.31
CA GLN A 123 1.46 -6.32 4.02
C GLN A 123 1.62 -7.71 4.65
N MET A 124 0.56 -8.28 5.22
CA MET A 124 0.58 -9.66 5.73
C MET A 124 0.83 -10.69 4.62
N ALA A 125 0.20 -10.50 3.45
CA ALA A 125 0.46 -11.32 2.29
C ALA A 125 1.92 -11.19 1.84
N MET A 126 2.48 -9.97 1.78
CA MET A 126 3.90 -9.75 1.49
C MET A 126 4.82 -10.42 2.52
N PHE A 127 4.48 -10.34 3.82
CA PHE A 127 5.23 -10.99 4.90
C PHE A 127 5.33 -12.51 4.71
N ALA A 128 4.26 -13.15 4.25
CA ALA A 128 4.25 -14.59 3.95
C ALA A 128 4.92 -14.93 2.61
N LEU A 129 4.63 -14.16 1.56
CA LEU A 129 5.06 -14.45 0.19
C LEU A 129 6.54 -14.21 -0.06
N LEU A 130 7.15 -13.21 0.57
CA LEU A 130 8.56 -12.87 0.32
C LEU A 130 9.50 -14.03 0.72
N PRO A 131 9.38 -14.62 1.93
CA PRO A 131 10.11 -15.85 2.29
C PRO A 131 9.87 -17.01 1.32
N LEU A 132 8.60 -17.24 0.95
CA LEU A 132 8.24 -18.31 0.00
C LEU A 132 8.91 -18.10 -1.36
N GLY A 133 8.97 -16.85 -1.84
CA GLY A 133 9.68 -16.50 -3.06
C GLY A 133 11.19 -16.73 -2.97
N GLY A 134 11.80 -16.42 -1.82
CA GLY A 134 13.21 -16.72 -1.58
C GLY A 134 13.53 -18.22 -1.57
N TRP A 135 12.67 -19.04 -0.96
CA TRP A 135 12.81 -20.50 -0.99
C TRP A 135 12.55 -21.09 -2.39
N ALA A 136 11.57 -20.58 -3.13
CA ALA A 136 11.36 -20.96 -4.52
C ALA A 136 12.59 -20.62 -5.38
N LEU A 137 13.18 -19.44 -5.17
CA LEU A 137 14.41 -19.03 -5.86
C LEU A 137 15.60 -19.92 -5.52
N MET A 138 15.71 -20.39 -4.27
CA MET A 138 16.72 -21.40 -3.91
C MET A 138 16.53 -22.70 -4.67
N ALA A 139 15.30 -23.18 -4.85
CA ALA A 139 15.02 -24.40 -5.59
C ALA A 139 15.36 -24.24 -7.09
N LEU A 140 15.09 -23.07 -7.66
CA LEU A 140 15.40 -22.74 -9.06
C LEU A 140 16.88 -22.49 -9.30
N LYS A 141 17.57 -21.86 -8.33
CA LYS A 141 18.93 -21.36 -8.48
C LYS A 141 19.70 -21.37 -7.15
N PRO A 142 20.15 -22.57 -6.70
CA PRO A 142 20.84 -22.72 -5.41
C PRO A 142 22.08 -21.82 -5.27
N GLY A 143 22.78 -21.56 -6.38
CA GLY A 143 23.96 -20.69 -6.44
C GLY A 143 23.70 -19.21 -6.15
N PHE A 144 22.45 -18.77 -5.95
CA PHE A 144 22.16 -17.41 -5.50
C PHE A 144 22.55 -17.19 -4.02
N GLY A 145 22.59 -18.24 -3.20
CA GLY A 145 23.12 -18.16 -1.83
C GLY A 145 22.10 -17.77 -0.74
N LEU A 146 20.80 -17.93 -0.98
CA LEU A 146 19.73 -17.69 0.02
C LEU A 146 19.60 -18.81 1.08
N ALA A 147 20.70 -19.48 1.42
CA ALA A 147 20.70 -20.57 2.39
C ALA A 147 20.25 -20.07 3.79
N GLY A 148 19.59 -20.94 4.56
CA GLY A 148 19.18 -20.62 5.94
C GLY A 148 17.89 -19.81 6.07
N ALA A 149 17.66 -19.29 7.29
CA ALA A 149 16.40 -18.67 7.66
C ALA A 149 16.30 -17.20 7.19
N PRO A 150 15.15 -16.77 6.66
CA PRO A 150 14.91 -15.36 6.33
C PRO A 150 14.90 -14.48 7.59
N PRO A 151 15.36 -13.22 7.53
CA PRO A 151 15.35 -12.30 8.66
C PRO A 151 13.93 -11.76 8.94
N MET A 152 13.08 -12.59 9.54
CA MET A 152 11.65 -12.29 9.74
C MET A 152 11.38 -11.02 10.56
N ALA A 153 12.17 -10.78 11.61
CA ALA A 153 12.02 -9.58 12.44
C ALA A 153 12.31 -8.29 11.65
N ALA A 154 13.33 -8.31 10.78
CA ALA A 154 13.66 -7.17 9.93
C ALA A 154 12.56 -6.96 8.87
N LEU A 155 12.02 -8.04 8.30
CA LEU A 155 10.90 -7.98 7.36
C LEU A 155 9.65 -7.37 8.00
N ALA A 156 9.27 -7.86 9.19
CA ALA A 156 8.12 -7.35 9.94
C ALA A 156 8.28 -5.84 10.25
N THR A 157 9.46 -5.43 10.71
CA THR A 157 9.76 -4.03 11.04
C THR A 157 9.65 -3.14 9.80
N LYS A 158 10.23 -3.57 8.67
CA LYS A 158 10.15 -2.81 7.41
C LYS A 158 8.72 -2.71 6.89
N LEU A 159 7.95 -3.79 6.92
CA LEU A 159 6.54 -3.78 6.47
C LEU A 159 5.65 -2.93 7.38
N ALA A 160 5.89 -2.92 8.69
CA ALA A 160 5.19 -2.05 9.63
C ALA A 160 5.50 -0.56 9.37
N ALA A 161 6.77 -0.23 9.09
CA ALA A 161 7.16 1.12 8.71
C ALA A 161 6.52 1.55 7.38
N ILE A 162 6.55 0.69 6.35
CA ILE A 162 5.89 0.93 5.06
C ILE A 162 4.38 1.16 5.26
N PHE A 163 3.73 0.36 6.09
CA PHE A 163 2.31 0.52 6.41
C PHE A 163 2.01 1.87 7.06
N GLY A 164 2.80 2.24 8.08
CA GLY A 164 2.68 3.55 8.73
C GLY A 164 2.91 4.71 7.75
N ALA A 165 3.86 4.57 6.83
CA ALA A 165 4.18 5.58 5.83
C ALA A 165 3.09 5.73 4.74
N CYS A 166 2.30 4.70 4.44
CA CYS A 166 1.23 4.78 3.45
C CYS A 166 -0.12 5.29 3.99
N VAL A 167 -0.24 5.59 5.30
CA VAL A 167 -1.50 6.06 5.90
C VAL A 167 -1.96 7.40 5.32
N LEU A 168 -1.03 8.36 5.13
CA LEU A 168 -1.33 9.62 4.44
C LEU A 168 -1.83 9.38 3.02
N LEU A 169 -1.18 8.48 2.30
CA LEU A 169 -1.56 8.14 0.93
C LEU A 169 -2.98 7.57 0.88
N ALA A 170 -3.33 6.69 1.80
CA ALA A 170 -4.68 6.13 1.94
C ALA A 170 -5.72 7.23 2.25
N ALA A 171 -5.40 8.19 3.13
CA ALA A 171 -6.30 9.30 3.47
C ALA A 171 -6.56 10.21 2.25
N LEU A 172 -5.51 10.56 1.49
CA LEU A 172 -5.61 11.36 0.28
C LEU A 172 -6.45 10.66 -0.79
N HIS A 173 -6.19 9.38 -1.06
CA HIS A 173 -6.94 8.62 -2.07
C HIS A 173 -8.37 8.33 -1.66
N THR A 174 -8.65 8.16 -0.36
CA THR A 174 -10.03 8.08 0.13
C THR A 174 -10.77 9.38 -0.16
N TRP A 175 -10.14 10.54 0.07
CA TRP A 175 -10.75 11.83 -0.24
C TRP A 175 -10.98 12.03 -1.74
N ILE A 176 -9.97 11.74 -2.57
CA ILE A 176 -10.06 11.83 -4.03
C ILE A 176 -11.18 10.92 -4.55
N ALA A 177 -11.21 9.65 -4.14
CA ALA A 177 -12.17 8.68 -4.64
C ALA A 177 -13.63 9.01 -4.24
N ILE A 178 -13.85 9.67 -3.10
CA ILE A 178 -15.17 10.16 -2.70
C ILE A 178 -15.54 11.46 -3.43
N ARG A 179 -14.56 12.33 -3.70
CA ARG A 179 -14.76 13.64 -4.34
C ARG A 179 -15.18 13.55 -5.80
N TRP A 180 -14.71 12.53 -6.52
CA TRP A 180 -15.01 12.30 -7.93
C TRP A 180 -15.70 10.96 -8.15
N ARG A 181 -16.86 10.96 -8.82
CA ARG A 181 -17.59 9.73 -9.16
C ARG A 181 -16.88 8.85 -10.19
N SER A 182 -16.00 9.46 -10.99
CA SER A 182 -15.29 8.77 -12.06
C SER A 182 -14.14 7.93 -11.53
N PHE A 183 -14.24 6.62 -11.73
CA PHE A 183 -13.17 5.66 -11.47
C PHE A 183 -11.87 6.04 -12.20
N ALA A 184 -11.99 6.46 -13.47
CA ALA A 184 -10.84 6.86 -14.30
C ALA A 184 -10.10 8.06 -13.72
N VAL A 185 -10.82 9.04 -13.15
CA VAL A 185 -10.18 10.21 -12.51
C VAL A 185 -9.42 9.80 -11.25
N ALA A 186 -10.04 9.00 -10.39
CA ALA A 186 -9.40 8.54 -9.15
C ALA A 186 -8.11 7.75 -9.43
N VAL A 187 -8.15 6.80 -10.37
CA VAL A 187 -6.97 6.01 -10.76
C VAL A 187 -5.94 6.86 -11.50
N GLY A 188 -6.37 7.72 -12.43
CA GLY A 188 -5.49 8.58 -13.24
C GLY A 188 -4.66 9.55 -12.39
N VAL A 189 -5.28 10.21 -11.40
CA VAL A 189 -4.55 11.06 -10.44
C VAL A 189 -3.52 10.25 -9.67
N GLY A 190 -3.90 9.05 -9.23
CA GLY A 190 -3.02 8.12 -8.56
C GLY A 190 -1.79 7.75 -9.38
N MET A 191 -2.01 7.35 -10.63
CA MET A 191 -0.96 6.93 -11.54
C MET A 191 -0.01 8.08 -11.89
N ALA A 192 -0.55 9.26 -12.20
CA ALA A 192 0.25 10.46 -12.45
C ALA A 192 1.12 10.84 -11.23
N ALA A 193 0.55 10.77 -10.03
CA ALA A 193 1.27 11.07 -8.80
C ALA A 193 2.34 10.02 -8.45
N THR A 194 2.10 8.73 -8.72
CA THR A 194 3.16 7.70 -8.61
C THR A 194 4.31 7.99 -9.58
N VAL A 195 4.01 8.37 -10.82
CA VAL A 195 5.06 8.73 -11.81
C VAL A 195 5.83 9.97 -11.37
N MET A 196 5.16 11.02 -10.89
CA MET A 196 5.85 12.18 -10.30
C MET A 196 6.69 11.79 -9.08
N GLY A 197 6.20 10.85 -8.28
CA GLY A 197 6.91 10.27 -7.14
C GLY A 197 8.22 9.61 -7.52
N PHE A 198 8.36 9.07 -8.74
CA PHE A 198 9.62 8.57 -9.25
C PHE A 198 10.68 9.67 -9.34
N LEU A 199 10.32 10.85 -9.85
CA LEU A 199 11.27 11.95 -9.99
C LEU A 199 11.53 12.63 -8.64
N ILE A 200 10.46 12.88 -7.87
CA ILE A 200 10.54 13.63 -6.60
C ILE A 200 11.19 12.79 -5.50
N GLY A 201 10.88 11.49 -5.45
CA GLY A 201 11.38 10.55 -4.44
C GLY A 201 12.90 10.43 -4.41
N GLN A 202 13.55 10.61 -5.56
CA GLN A 202 15.01 10.58 -5.70
C GLN A 202 15.70 11.84 -5.14
N SER A 203 14.95 12.90 -4.89
CA SER A 203 15.48 14.12 -4.27
C SER A 203 15.60 13.96 -2.76
N ALA A 204 16.80 14.12 -2.21
CA ALA A 204 17.00 14.15 -0.76
C ALA A 204 16.19 15.24 -0.05
N ARG A 205 15.92 16.36 -0.75
CA ARG A 205 15.15 17.50 -0.20
C ARG A 205 13.64 17.27 -0.23
N PHE A 206 13.11 16.70 -1.31
CA PHE A 206 11.65 16.63 -1.54
C PHE A 206 11.06 15.23 -1.35
N GLY A 207 11.84 14.17 -1.56
CA GLY A 207 11.39 12.78 -1.43
C GLY A 207 10.80 12.43 -0.06
N PRO A 208 11.37 12.89 1.08
CA PRO A 208 10.80 12.64 2.40
C PRO A 208 9.48 13.36 2.70
N TRP A 209 9.03 14.27 1.83
CA TRP A 209 7.80 15.06 2.02
C TRP A 209 6.68 14.68 1.06
N TYR A 210 7.00 14.03 -0.05
CA TYR A 210 6.03 13.72 -1.08
C TYR A 210 5.24 12.42 -0.74
N PRO A 211 3.90 12.47 -0.61
CA PRO A 211 3.12 11.36 -0.05
C PRO A 211 3.29 10.00 -0.75
N TRP A 212 3.45 10.01 -2.08
CA TRP A 212 3.59 8.79 -2.87
C TRP A 212 4.99 8.18 -2.81
N SER A 213 6.02 8.95 -2.40
CA SER A 213 7.37 8.41 -2.16
C SER A 213 7.61 8.01 -0.71
N LEU A 214 6.80 8.47 0.26
CA LEU A 214 6.98 8.15 1.68
C LEU A 214 7.20 6.65 1.96
N PRO A 215 6.42 5.71 1.39
CA PRO A 215 6.64 4.29 1.69
C PRO A 215 8.03 3.80 1.26
N MET A 216 8.60 4.34 0.17
CA MET A 216 9.96 4.01 -0.24
C MET A 216 11.00 4.59 0.73
N GLN A 217 10.76 5.79 1.27
CA GLN A 217 11.71 6.47 2.14
C GLN A 217 11.95 5.73 3.47
N THR A 218 11.03 4.85 3.90
CA THR A 218 11.26 3.98 5.07
C THR A 218 12.31 2.90 4.82
N LEU A 219 12.78 2.75 3.59
CA LEU A 219 13.82 1.81 3.19
C LEU A 219 15.16 2.51 2.93
N ALA A 220 15.26 3.82 3.17
CA ALA A 220 16.50 4.57 3.07
C ALA A 220 17.56 4.04 4.05
N SER A 221 18.83 4.29 3.75
CA SER A 221 19.96 3.83 4.57
C SER A 221 20.05 4.54 5.94
N ASP A 222 19.42 5.71 6.08
CA ASP A 222 19.37 6.48 7.33
C ASP A 222 18.45 5.77 8.36
N PRO A 223 18.98 5.34 9.53
CA PRO A 223 18.21 4.62 10.56
C PRO A 223 17.03 5.40 11.14
N ASP A 224 17.09 6.74 11.17
CA ASP A 224 16.05 7.57 11.77
C ASP A 224 14.93 7.94 10.79
N MET A 225 15.20 7.77 9.48
CA MET A 225 14.26 8.12 8.41
C MET A 225 12.92 7.38 8.51
N PRO A 226 12.85 6.06 8.80
CA PRO A 226 11.56 5.36 8.87
C PRO A 226 10.63 5.92 9.94
N ALA A 227 11.14 6.19 11.14
CA ALA A 227 10.34 6.73 12.24
C ALA A 227 9.82 8.15 11.92
N ARG A 228 10.67 9.00 11.34
CA ARG A 228 10.30 10.35 10.90
C ARG A 228 9.23 10.34 9.83
N VAL A 229 9.40 9.51 8.80
CA VAL A 229 8.48 9.36 7.68
C VAL A 229 7.12 8.85 8.15
N VAL A 230 7.10 7.86 9.05
CA VAL A 230 5.86 7.37 9.67
C VAL A 230 5.19 8.49 10.46
N ALA A 231 5.93 9.25 11.28
CA ALA A 231 5.38 10.36 12.04
C ALA A 231 4.74 11.43 11.14
N TRP A 232 5.43 11.83 10.06
CA TRP A 232 4.88 12.78 9.07
C TRP A 232 3.67 12.24 8.33
N SER A 233 3.68 10.95 7.98
CA SER A 233 2.53 10.31 7.34
C SER A 233 1.31 10.29 8.26
N LEU A 234 1.48 9.93 9.53
CA LEU A 234 0.39 9.93 10.50
C LEU A 234 -0.15 11.35 10.78
N ALA A 235 0.75 12.33 10.97
CA ALA A 235 0.36 13.71 11.18
C ALA A 235 -0.36 14.29 9.95
N GLY A 236 0.20 14.07 8.76
CA GLY A 236 -0.42 14.47 7.49
C GLY A 236 -1.77 13.80 7.27
N ALA A 237 -1.88 12.50 7.58
CA ALA A 237 -3.13 11.76 7.46
C ALA A 237 -4.22 12.31 8.37
N ALA A 238 -3.87 12.69 9.61
CA ALA A 238 -4.79 13.33 10.52
C ALA A 238 -5.32 14.66 9.95
N VAL A 239 -4.42 15.51 9.44
CA VAL A 239 -4.78 16.79 8.80
C VAL A 239 -5.65 16.55 7.56
N ALA A 240 -5.25 15.64 6.67
CA ALA A 240 -6.00 15.31 5.46
C ALA A 240 -7.40 14.74 5.77
N THR A 241 -7.51 13.90 6.80
CA THR A 241 -8.78 13.34 7.29
C THR A 241 -9.68 14.45 7.82
N VAL A 242 -9.15 15.36 8.65
CA VAL A 242 -9.93 16.49 9.19
C VAL A 242 -10.39 17.43 8.07
N ALA A 243 -9.51 17.76 7.13
CA ALA A 243 -9.85 18.58 5.97
C ALA A 243 -10.91 17.92 5.08
N GLY A 244 -10.74 16.62 4.79
CA GLY A 244 -11.70 15.82 4.03
C GLY A 244 -13.07 15.76 4.70
N LEU A 245 -13.10 15.56 6.02
CA LEU A 245 -14.34 15.58 6.82
C LEU A 245 -15.01 16.95 6.85
N ALA A 246 -14.24 18.03 7.02
CA ALA A 246 -14.76 19.40 7.02
C ALA A 246 -15.39 19.77 5.67
N TRP A 247 -14.74 19.36 4.57
CA TRP A 247 -15.27 19.53 3.22
C TRP A 247 -16.55 18.70 2.99
N PHE A 248 -16.54 17.41 3.36
CA PHE A 248 -17.68 16.50 3.15
C PHE A 248 -18.94 16.88 3.95
N ARG A 249 -18.77 17.64 5.04
CA ARG A 249 -19.89 18.23 5.78
C ARG A 249 -20.56 19.40 5.04
N ARG A 250 -19.80 20.15 4.23
CA ARG A 250 -20.27 21.37 3.56
C ARG A 250 -20.76 21.12 2.14
N SER A 251 -20.25 20.09 1.48
CA SER A 251 -20.56 19.81 0.07
C SER A 251 -21.71 18.81 -0.06
N GLU A 252 -22.68 19.10 -0.92
CA GLU A 252 -23.53 18.06 -1.50
C GLU A 252 -22.68 17.27 -2.51
N PRO A 253 -22.64 15.92 -2.44
CA PRO A 253 -21.89 15.14 -3.39
C PRO A 253 -22.55 15.24 -4.78
N ALA A 254 -21.93 16.02 -5.67
CA ALA A 254 -22.31 16.21 -7.08
C ALA A 254 -22.51 14.89 -7.81
#